data_AF-A0A4R9VC62-F1
#
_entry.id   AF-A0A4R9VC62-F1
#
_cell.length_a   1.000
_cell.length_b   1.000
_cell.length_c   1.000
_cell.angle_alpha   90.00
_cell.angle_beta   90.00
_cell.angle_gamma   90.00
#
_symmetry.space_group_name_H-M   'P 1'
#
loop_
_entity.id
_entity.type
_entity.pdbx_description
1 polymer ?
#
loop_
_entity_poly.entity_id
_entity_poly.type
_entity_poly.pdbx_seq_one_letter_code
_entity_poly.pdbx_strand_id
1 'polypeptide(L)'
;MKSLSRNIGLAALAATMMAAGVQTGHAEDKKPYTIYLSNNFVGNDWRQQMERVATVSVNKGPLKGRVDLKIENVENTVQAQINSLNNII
;
A
#
# COMPACT_ATOMS: atom_id res chain seq x y z
N MET A 1 -31.22 8.89 -61.00
CA MET A 1 -29.86 9.44 -61.02
C MET A 1 -29.85 10.79 -60.31
N LYS A 2 -29.02 10.93 -59.27
CA LYS A 2 -28.47 12.17 -58.64
C LYS A 2 -29.49 13.18 -58.06
N SER A 3 -29.69 13.35 -56.74
CA SER A 3 -28.77 13.84 -55.68
C SER A 3 -28.16 15.20 -56.07
N LEU A 4 -28.16 16.30 -55.31
CA LEU A 4 -28.18 16.52 -53.86
C LEU A 4 -28.52 18.02 -53.64
N SER A 5 -29.45 18.36 -52.76
CA SER A 5 -29.77 19.74 -52.39
C SER A 5 -28.93 20.22 -51.20
N ARG A 6 -28.09 21.23 -51.47
CA ARG A 6 -27.70 22.36 -50.61
C ARG A 6 -27.31 22.07 -49.15
N ASN A 7 -25.99 22.13 -48.93
CA ASN A 7 -25.35 22.46 -47.65
C ASN A 7 -25.98 23.72 -47.03
N ILE A 8 -26.55 23.60 -45.83
CA ILE A 8 -26.68 24.73 -44.90
C ILE A 8 -26.19 24.27 -43.53
N GLY A 9 -25.20 25.04 -43.08
CA GLY A 9 -24.63 25.21 -41.75
C GLY A 9 -25.07 24.30 -40.62
N LEU A 10 -24.07 23.74 -39.93
CA LEU A 10 -23.92 23.92 -38.48
C LEU A 10 -22.49 23.51 -38.12
N ALA A 11 -21.55 24.42 -38.35
CA ALA A 11 -20.24 24.36 -37.73
C ALA A 11 -20.27 25.25 -36.48
N ALA A 12 -19.62 24.76 -35.42
CA ALA A 12 -19.37 25.42 -34.14
C ALA A 12 -20.46 25.30 -33.06
N LEU A 13 -20.62 24.09 -32.49
CA LEU A 13 -20.83 23.95 -31.04
C LEU A 13 -20.53 22.53 -30.54
N ALA A 14 -19.28 22.05 -30.60
CA ALA A 14 -18.90 20.78 -29.96
C ALA A 14 -17.38 20.67 -29.71
N ALA A 15 -16.78 21.66 -29.06
CA ALA A 15 -15.36 21.61 -28.72
C ALA A 15 -15.10 22.11 -27.30
N THR A 16 -15.72 21.49 -26.29
CA THR A 16 -15.28 21.67 -24.89
C THR A 16 -15.71 20.51 -23.98
N MET A 17 -15.53 19.26 -24.39
CA MET A 17 -15.75 18.12 -23.49
C MET A 17 -14.71 17.02 -23.70
N MET A 18 -13.42 17.32 -23.57
CA MET A 18 -12.40 16.28 -23.36
C MET A 18 -11.26 16.87 -22.52
N ALA A 19 -10.75 16.07 -21.59
CA ALA A 19 -9.63 16.35 -20.69
C ALA A 19 -9.94 16.97 -19.31
N ALA A 20 -11.03 16.53 -18.67
CA ALA A 20 -10.95 16.26 -17.23
C ALA A 20 -10.69 14.76 -17.09
N GLY A 21 -9.44 14.34 -17.31
CA GLY A 21 -9.01 13.00 -16.95
C GLY A 21 -9.20 12.89 -15.44
N VAL A 22 -10.24 12.18 -15.02
CA VAL A 22 -10.42 11.79 -13.63
C VAL A 22 -9.23 10.90 -13.30
N GLN A 23 -8.18 11.49 -12.72
CA GLN A 23 -7.17 10.74 -12.00
C GLN A 23 -7.90 10.13 -10.82
N THR A 24 -8.41 8.91 -11.01
CA THR A 24 -8.77 8.03 -9.91
C THR A 24 -7.46 7.70 -9.22
N GLY A 25 -7.00 8.61 -8.35
CA GLY A 25 -6.05 8.25 -7.32
C GLY A 25 -6.73 7.17 -6.51
N HIS A 26 -6.35 5.91 -6.76
CA HIS A 26 -6.60 4.85 -5.81
C HIS A 26 -5.85 5.27 -4.55
N ALA A 27 -6.57 5.91 -3.62
CA ALA A 27 -6.10 6.00 -2.25
C ALA A 27 -5.87 4.54 -1.83
N GLU A 28 -4.61 4.15 -1.63
CA GLU A 28 -4.33 2.86 -1.01
C GLU A 28 -5.13 2.82 0.28
N ASP A 29 -6.07 1.88 0.37
CA ASP A 29 -6.81 1.63 1.59
C ASP A 29 -5.77 1.36 2.68
N LYS A 30 -5.60 2.33 3.60
CA LYS A 30 -4.64 2.18 4.69
C LYS A 30 -4.98 0.91 5.44
N LYS A 31 -3.99 0.04 5.61
CA LYS A 31 -4.18 -1.20 6.37
C LYS A 31 -4.66 -0.84 7.78
N PRO A 32 -5.75 -1.44 8.28
CA PRO A 32 -6.36 -1.09 9.56
C PRO A 32 -5.48 -1.38 10.78
N TYR A 33 -4.46 -2.22 10.65
CA TYR A 33 -3.56 -2.56 11.74
C TYR A 33 -2.10 -2.45 11.33
N THR A 34 -1.27 -1.96 12.26
CA THR A 34 0.19 -2.07 12.20
C THR A 34 0.65 -2.95 13.35
N ILE A 35 1.45 -3.96 13.07
CA ILE A 35 2.04 -4.85 14.07
C ILE A 35 3.55 -4.67 14.00
N TYR A 36 4.16 -4.34 15.14
CA TYR A 36 5.61 -4.28 15.28
C TYR A 36 6.13 -5.53 15.98
N LEU A 37 7.20 -6.10 15.42
CA LEU A 37 7.97 -7.19 15.98
C LEU A 37 9.39 -6.69 16.23
N SER A 38 9.67 -6.27 17.46
CA SER A 38 11.00 -5.80 17.87
C SER A 38 11.79 -6.92 18.54
N ASN A 39 13.01 -7.19 18.06
CA ASN A 39 13.83 -8.31 18.51
C ASN A 39 15.30 -7.91 18.68
N ASN A 40 15.87 -8.19 19.85
CA ASN A 40 17.29 -8.01 20.15
C ASN A 40 18.07 -9.33 20.24
N PHE A 41 17.42 -10.48 20.09
CA PHE A 41 18.06 -11.79 20.17
C PHE A 41 18.69 -12.19 18.83
N VAL A 42 19.89 -11.65 18.58
CA VAL A 42 20.66 -11.84 17.34
C VAL A 42 21.49 -13.15 17.34
N GLY A 43 21.92 -13.60 16.16
CA GLY A 43 22.91 -14.70 16.02
C GLY A 43 22.37 -16.14 16.09
N ASN A 44 21.06 -16.34 16.12
CA ASN A 44 20.40 -17.65 16.12
C ASN A 44 19.39 -17.81 14.97
N ASP A 45 19.12 -19.07 14.61
CA ASP A 45 18.14 -19.44 13.57
C ASP A 45 16.69 -19.28 14.02
N TRP A 46 16.44 -19.33 15.33
CA TRP A 46 15.11 -19.19 15.90
C TRP A 46 14.46 -17.86 15.49
N ARG A 47 15.21 -16.75 15.52
CA ARG A 47 14.72 -15.44 15.06
C ARG A 47 14.21 -15.48 13.62
N GLN A 48 14.98 -16.08 12.70
CA GLN A 48 14.59 -16.16 11.29
C GLN A 48 13.32 -17.01 11.10
N GLN A 49 13.20 -18.10 11.86
CA GLN A 49 12.01 -18.95 11.84
C GLN A 49 10.78 -18.18 12.36
N MET A 50 10.93 -17.45 13.45
CA MET A 50 9.89 -16.64 14.05
C MET A 50 9.43 -15.51 13.11
N GLU A 51 10.35 -14.77 12.50
CA GLU A 51 10.03 -13.73 11.51
C GLU A 51 9.28 -14.29 10.29
N ARG A 52 9.69 -15.48 9.82
CA ARG A 52 9.02 -16.18 8.72
C ARG A 52 7.60 -16.59 9.11
N VAL A 53 7.40 -17.12 10.31
CA VAL A 53 6.08 -17.48 10.82
C VAL A 53 5.20 -16.25 10.95
N ALA A 54 5.71 -15.13 11.49
CA ALA A 54 4.99 -13.86 11.57
C ALA A 54 4.56 -13.36 10.19
N THR A 55 5.50 -13.32 9.25
CA THR A 55 5.27 -12.91 7.85
C THR A 55 4.22 -13.79 7.17
N VAL A 56 4.31 -15.12 7.34
CA VAL A 56 3.33 -16.05 6.75
C VAL A 56 1.96 -15.88 7.39
N SER A 57 1.89 -15.64 8.69
CA SER A 57 0.62 -15.52 9.44
C SER A 57 -0.16 -14.28 9.03
N VAL A 58 0.51 -13.12 8.90
CA VAL A 58 -0.16 -11.87 8.47
C VAL A 58 -0.62 -11.91 7.01
N ASN A 59 -0.03 -12.81 6.19
CA ASN A 59 -0.38 -13.01 4.79
C ASN A 59 -1.44 -14.10 4.56
N LYS A 60 -1.86 -14.79 5.63
CA LYS A 60 -2.96 -15.76 5.61
C LYS A 60 -4.24 -15.10 6.12
N GLY A 61 -5.38 -15.79 6.04
CA GLY A 61 -6.69 -15.23 6.44
C GLY A 61 -6.71 -14.79 7.90
N PRO A 62 -7.88 -14.46 8.47
CA PRO A 62 -8.49 -13.11 8.47
C PRO A 62 -7.57 -11.86 8.49
N LEU A 63 -6.23 -11.98 8.50
CA LEU A 63 -5.28 -10.86 8.58
C LEU A 63 -4.79 -10.34 7.22
N LYS A 64 -4.87 -11.17 6.17
CA LYS A 64 -4.44 -10.83 4.82
C LYS A 64 -5.04 -9.50 4.36
N GLY A 65 -4.18 -8.59 3.90
CA GLY A 65 -4.57 -7.25 3.46
C GLY A 65 -4.91 -6.27 4.59
N ARG A 66 -4.89 -6.71 5.85
CA ARG A 66 -5.30 -5.88 7.01
C ARG A 66 -4.15 -5.42 7.89
N VAL A 67 -2.99 -6.05 7.77
CA VAL A 67 -1.83 -5.82 8.65
C VAL A 67 -0.63 -5.28 7.87
N ASP A 68 -0.08 -4.16 8.36
CA ASP A 68 1.28 -3.70 8.06
C ASP A 68 2.23 -4.27 9.13
N LEU A 69 2.96 -5.32 8.78
CA LEU A 69 3.93 -5.94 9.67
C LEU A 69 5.27 -5.20 9.54
N LYS A 70 5.78 -4.69 10.65
CA LYS A 70 7.11 -4.09 10.79
C LYS A 70 7.98 -5.01 11.65
N ILE A 71 9.17 -5.34 11.16
CA ILE A 71 10.13 -6.19 11.86
C ILE A 71 11.37 -5.34 12.14
N GLU A 72 11.68 -5.15 13.41
CA GLU A 72 12.80 -4.34 13.89
C GLU A 72 13.80 -5.25 14.59
N ASN A 73 14.95 -5.45 13.97
CA ASN A 73 16.05 -6.21 14.54
C ASN A 73 17.13 -5.25 15.03
N VAL A 74 17.42 -5.31 16.33
CA VAL A 74 18.36 -4.40 16.98
C VAL A 74 19.50 -5.16 17.65
N GLU A 75 20.49 -4.43 18.16
CA GLU A 75 21.63 -5.03 18.85
C GLU A 75 21.19 -5.84 20.06
N ASN A 76 21.97 -6.86 20.43
CA ASN A 76 21.71 -7.73 21.59
C ASN A 76 22.02 -7.05 22.93
N THR A 77 21.34 -5.94 23.17
CA THR A 77 21.37 -5.18 24.40
C THR A 77 19.96 -4.80 24.80
N VAL A 78 19.75 -4.60 26.11
CA VAL A 78 18.47 -4.10 26.62
C VAL A 78 18.21 -2.68 26.13
N GLN A 79 19.25 -1.84 26.06
CA GLN A 79 19.09 -0.44 25.64
C GLN A 79 18.64 -0.32 24.18
N ALA A 80 19.19 -1.14 23.28
CA ALA A 80 18.77 -1.16 21.88
C ALA A 80 17.29 -1.57 21.74
N GLN A 81 16.84 -2.57 22.52
CA GLN A 81 15.44 -2.97 22.58
C GLN A 81 14.53 -1.83 23.10
N ILE A 82 14.95 -1.12 24.15
CA ILE A 82 14.22 0.05 24.67
C ILE A 82 14.10 1.13 23.60
N ASN A 83 15.19 1.43 22.90
CA ASN A 83 15.19 2.44 21.84
C ASN A 83 14.26 2.03 20.68
N SER A 84 14.28 0.77 20.28
CA SER A 84 13.36 0.23 19.27
C SER A 84 11.90 0.43 19.68
N LEU A 85 11.55 0.09 20.93
CA LEU A 85 10.19 0.23 21.45
C LEU A 85 9.76 1.70 21.55
N ASN A 86 10.64 2.60 21.98
CA ASN A 86 10.34 4.03 22.08
C ASN A 86 10.14 4.69 20.71
N ASN A 87 10.75 4.18 19.64
CA ASN A 87 10.57 4.71 18.28
C ASN A 87 9.24 4.27 17.62
N ILE A 88 8.51 3.33 18.23
CA ILE A 88 7.23 2.81 17.72
C ILE A 88 6.04 3.65 18.22
N ILE A 89 6.17 4.26 19.41
CA ILE A 89 5.13 4.98 20.16
C ILE A 89 5.25 6.48 19.92
#